data_AF-A0A1S0TJ52-F1
#
_entry.id   AF-A0A1S0TJ52-F1
#
_cell.length_a   1.000
_cell.length_b   1.000
_cell.length_c   1.000
_cell.angle_alpha   90.00
_cell.angle_beta   90.00
_cell.angle_gamma   90.00
#
_symmetry.space_group_name_H-M   'P 1'
#
loop_
_entity.id
_entity.type
_entity.pdbx_description
1 polymer ?
#
loop_
_entity_poly.entity_id
_entity_poly.type
_entity_poly.pdbx_seq_one_letter_code
_entity_poly.pdbx_strand_id
1 'polypeptide(L)'
;ESKRTSSNDSIIHVTSSNDSIIHVTSSNDSIIHATSSNDSIIHATSSNDSIIHVTSSNDSIINATSSNDSIIHATSSNDSIIHATTPNEFEFLAHFEG
;
A
#
# COMPACT_ATOMS: atom_id res chain seq x y z
N GLU A 1 -6.51 14.33 -0.49
CA GLU A 1 -5.87 13.60 0.63
C GLU A 1 -6.89 12.67 1.27
N SER A 2 -6.58 11.38 1.38
CA SER A 2 -7.45 10.39 2.01
C SER A 2 -6.70 9.65 3.11
N LYS A 3 -7.25 9.63 4.33
CA LYS A 3 -6.66 8.96 5.50
C LYS A 3 -7.67 7.95 6.07
N ARG A 4 -7.24 6.69 6.26
CA ARG A 4 -8.03 5.65 6.91
C ARG A 4 -7.27 4.96 8.04
N THR A 5 -7.97 4.69 9.14
CA THR A 5 -7.45 4.03 10.35
C THR A 5 -8.44 2.98 10.85
N SER A 6 -7.96 1.82 11.31
CA SER A 6 -8.77 0.76 11.95
C SER A 6 -8.13 0.28 13.26
N SER A 7 -8.98 -0.13 14.21
CA SER A 7 -8.58 -0.57 15.56
C SER A 7 -8.96 -2.01 15.89
N ASN A 8 -9.47 -2.77 14.93
CA ASN A 8 -9.62 -4.23 14.97
C ASN A 8 -9.06 -4.84 13.67
N ASP A 9 -9.00 -6.17 13.56
CA ASP A 9 -8.70 -6.85 12.30
C ASP A 9 -9.59 -6.29 11.19
N SER A 10 -8.98 -5.90 10.08
CA SER A 10 -9.70 -5.09 9.11
C SER A 10 -9.23 -5.23 7.68
N ILE A 11 -10.18 -5.01 6.78
CA ILE A 11 -9.94 -4.87 5.36
C ILE A 11 -10.19 -3.42 4.99
N ILE A 12 -9.15 -2.72 4.55
CA ILE A 12 -9.21 -1.30 4.22
C ILE A 12 -9.06 -1.15 2.71
N HIS A 13 -10.06 -0.56 2.07
CA HIS A 13 -10.00 -0.21 0.65
C HIS A 13 -9.87 1.31 0.51
N VAL A 14 -8.95 1.80 -0.31
CA VAL A 14 -8.87 3.22 -0.68
C VAL A 14 -8.73 3.32 -2.18
N THR A 15 -9.54 4.17 -2.80
CA THR A 15 -9.56 4.38 -4.24
C THR A 15 -9.51 5.88 -4.51
N SER A 16 -8.63 6.31 -5.41
CA SER A 16 -8.60 7.67 -5.93
C SER A 16 -8.53 7.66 -7.45
N SER A 17 -9.33 8.50 -8.09
CA SER A 17 -9.30 8.69 -9.55
C SER A 17 -8.51 9.92 -9.98
N ASN A 18 -8.13 10.78 -9.03
CA ASN A 18 -7.38 12.01 -9.27
C ASN A 18 -6.03 11.95 -8.55
N ASP A 19 -5.17 12.90 -8.88
CA ASP A 19 -3.86 13.07 -8.24
C ASP A 19 -4.04 13.11 -6.73
N SER A 20 -3.33 12.24 -6.02
CA SER A 20 -3.64 12.01 -4.61
C SER A 20 -2.50 11.54 -3.76
N ILE A 21 -2.63 11.86 -2.47
CA ILE A 21 -1.83 11.28 -1.42
C ILE A 21 -2.76 10.44 -0.55
N ILE A 22 -2.43 9.16 -0.43
CA ILE A 22 -3.19 8.14 0.30
C ILE A 22 -2.38 7.70 1.51
N HIS A 23 -2.98 7.80 2.70
CA HIS A 23 -2.40 7.29 3.94
C HIS A 23 -3.32 6.23 4.55
N VAL A 24 -2.82 5.01 4.70
CA VAL A 24 -3.52 3.93 5.37
C VAL A 24 -2.69 3.45 6.54
N THR A 25 -3.32 3.37 7.71
CA THR A 25 -2.68 2.90 8.94
C THR A 25 -3.55 1.85 9.61
N SER A 26 -2.99 0.69 9.93
CA SER A 26 -3.64 -0.33 10.75
C SER A 26 -2.75 -0.70 11.93
N SER A 27 -3.35 -0.88 13.10
CA SER A 27 -2.65 -1.35 14.30
C SER A 27 -2.84 -2.85 14.56
N ASN A 28 -3.77 -3.49 13.85
CA ASN A 28 -4.04 -4.93 13.96
C ASN A 28 -3.86 -5.61 12.61
N ASP A 29 -4.11 -6.92 12.60
CA ASP A 29 -3.99 -7.75 11.41
C ASP A 29 -4.86 -7.18 10.30
N SER A 30 -4.29 -6.96 9.12
CA SER A 30 -4.99 -6.18 8.11
C SER A 30 -4.69 -6.55 6.68
N ILE A 31 -5.71 -6.35 5.86
CA ILE A 31 -5.58 -6.38 4.41
C ILE A 31 -5.84 -4.97 3.90
N ILE A 32 -4.84 -4.38 3.24
CA ILE A 32 -4.91 -3.02 2.72
C ILE A 32 -4.93 -3.09 1.19
N HIS A 33 -5.95 -2.50 0.58
CA HIS A 33 -6.05 -2.29 -0.86
C HIS A 33 -6.02 -0.79 -1.14
N ALA A 34 -5.00 -0.32 -1.86
CA ALA A 34 -4.89 1.06 -2.32
C ALA A 34 -4.82 1.09 -3.85
N THR A 35 -5.71 1.85 -4.47
CA THR A 35 -5.75 2.01 -5.93
C THR A 35 -5.76 3.49 -6.30
N SER A 36 -4.88 3.89 -7.22
CA SER A 36 -4.88 5.22 -7.82
C SER A 36 -4.82 5.14 -9.35
N SER A 37 -5.68 5.90 -10.03
CA SER A 37 -5.65 6.00 -11.49
C SER A 37 -4.69 7.08 -12.00
N ASN A 38 -4.42 8.10 -11.19
CA ASN A 38 -3.54 9.21 -11.53
C ASN A 38 -2.29 9.22 -10.63
N ASP A 39 -1.44 10.22 -10.84
CA ASP A 39 -0.21 10.45 -10.10
C ASP A 39 -0.46 10.38 -8.60
N SER A 40 0.32 9.56 -7.90
CA SER A 40 0.01 9.30 -6.50
C SER A 40 1.19 8.99 -5.61
N ILE A 41 1.02 9.33 -4.35
CA ILE A 41 1.90 8.90 -3.26
C ILE A 41 1.06 8.08 -2.29
N ILE A 42 1.46 6.83 -2.08
CA ILE A 42 0.72 5.86 -1.28
C ILE A 42 1.58 5.43 -0.11
N HIS A 43 1.11 5.69 1.10
CA HIS A 43 1.71 5.25 2.34
C HIS A 43 0.80 4.22 3.02
N ALA A 44 1.27 2.99 3.14
CA ALA A 44 0.59 1.94 3.87
C ALA A 44 1.45 1.50 5.06
N THR A 45 0.89 1.57 6.27
CA THR A 45 1.59 1.17 7.48
C THR A 45 0.75 0.20 8.29
N SER A 46 1.33 -0.95 8.65
CA SER A 46 0.74 -1.92 9.58
C SER A 46 1.67 -2.18 10.77
N SER A 47 1.08 -2.32 11.96
CA SER A 47 1.82 -2.76 13.15
C SER A 47 1.84 -4.28 13.31
N ASN A 48 0.78 -4.98 12.87
CA ASN A 48 0.71 -6.44 12.91
C ASN A 48 0.77 -7.05 11.50
N ASP A 49 0.52 -8.36 11.43
CA ASP A 49 0.54 -9.15 10.21
C ASP A 49 -0.34 -8.48 9.14
N SER A 50 0.21 -8.34 7.94
CA SER A 50 -0.50 -7.60 6.91
C SER A 50 -0.30 -8.09 5.51
N ILE A 51 -1.33 -7.87 4.69
CA ILE A 51 -1.27 -8.04 3.25
C ILE A 51 -1.60 -6.69 2.62
N ILE A 52 -0.66 -6.13 1.88
CA ILE A 52 -0.78 -4.81 1.27
C ILE A 52 -0.79 -4.98 -0.24
N HIS A 53 -1.89 -4.60 -0.88
CA HIS A 53 -2.04 -4.54 -2.33
C HIS A 53 -2.11 -3.08 -2.76
N VAL A 54 -1.22 -2.69 -3.66
CA VAL A 54 -1.19 -1.35 -4.24
C VAL A 54 -1.24 -1.46 -5.75
N THR A 55 -2.14 -0.68 -6.37
CA THR A 55 -2.24 -0.58 -7.82
C THR A 55 -2.23 0.88 -8.22
N SER A 56 -1.29 1.27 -9.08
CA SER A 56 -1.22 2.60 -9.67
C SER A 56 -1.20 2.50 -11.20
N SER A 57 -1.94 3.39 -11.87
CA SER A 57 -1.92 3.44 -13.34
C SER A 57 -0.94 4.48 -13.88
N ASN A 58 -0.74 5.61 -13.20
CA ASN A 58 0.23 6.64 -13.56
C ASN A 58 1.41 6.67 -12.58
N ASP A 59 2.24 7.72 -12.67
CA ASP A 59 3.45 7.87 -11.88
C ASP A 59 3.16 7.74 -10.39
N SER A 60 3.91 6.89 -9.69
CA SER A 60 3.63 6.67 -8.28
C SER A 60 4.82 6.44 -7.38
N ILE A 61 4.66 6.85 -6.12
CA ILE A 61 5.57 6.52 -5.04
C ILE A 61 4.80 5.70 -4.03
N ILE A 62 5.23 4.45 -3.82
CA ILE A 62 4.59 3.51 -2.93
C ILE A 62 5.54 3.23 -1.77
N ASN A 63 5.10 3.52 -0.56
CA ASN A 63 5.82 3.25 0.67
C ASN A 63 4.97 2.33 1.55
N ALA A 64 5.41 1.09 1.68
CA ALA A 64 4.74 0.08 2.49
C ALA A 64 5.64 -0.32 3.65
N THR A 65 5.12 -0.24 4.87
CA THR A 65 5.86 -0.57 6.09
C THR A 65 5.03 -1.48 6.97
N SER A 66 5.58 -2.60 7.37
CA SER A 66 4.99 -3.49 8.37
C SER A 66 5.97 -3.70 9.52
N SER A 67 5.46 -3.85 10.75
CA SER A 67 6.30 -4.19 11.91
C SER A 67 6.34 -5.69 12.21
N ASN A 68 5.41 -6.48 11.63
CA ASN A 68 5.39 -7.94 11.69
C ASN A 68 5.36 -8.54 10.27
N ASP A 69 4.94 -9.80 10.15
CA ASP A 69 4.96 -10.54 8.90
C ASP A 69 4.10 -9.86 7.85
N SER A 70 4.61 -9.79 6.62
CA SER A 70 3.97 -8.97 5.61
C SER A 70 4.13 -9.54 4.21
N ILE A 71 3.04 -9.44 3.46
CA ILE A 71 3.02 -9.68 2.02
C ILE A 71 2.68 -8.36 1.34
N ILE A 72 3.57 -7.89 0.45
CA ILE A 72 3.36 -6.64 -0.29
C ILE A 72 3.31 -6.96 -1.78
N HIS A 73 2.15 -6.70 -2.38
CA HIS A 73 1.94 -6.73 -3.82
C HIS A 73 1.78 -5.31 -4.33
N ALA A 74 2.62 -4.91 -5.26
CA ALA A 74 2.54 -3.61 -5.90
C ALA A 74 2.53 -3.78 -7.41
N THR A 75 1.59 -3.08 -8.06
CA THR A 75 1.46 -3.06 -9.51
C THR A 75 1.43 -1.63 -10.00
N SER A 76 2.29 -1.30 -10.97
CA SER A 76 2.30 0.00 -11.64
C SER A 76 2.26 -0.18 -13.15
N SER A 77 1.59 0.72 -13.86
CA SER A 77 1.61 0.78 -15.34
C SER A 77 2.49 1.87 -15.93
N ASN A 78 2.99 2.79 -15.10
CA ASN A 78 3.94 3.85 -15.50
C ASN A 78 5.10 3.90 -14.50
N ASP A 79 5.84 5.01 -14.45
CA ASP A 79 7.02 5.17 -13.61
C ASP A 79 6.66 5.02 -12.13
N SER A 80 7.34 4.11 -11.43
CA SER A 80 7.06 3.90 -10.02
C SER A 80 8.29 3.65 -9.19
N ILE A 81 8.27 4.23 -7.99
CA ILE A 81 9.24 3.99 -6.95
C ILE A 81 8.54 3.25 -5.81
N ILE A 82 9.07 2.10 -5.43
CA ILE A 82 8.47 1.27 -4.38
C ILE A 82 9.50 1.04 -3.29
N HIS A 83 9.14 1.46 -2.08
CA HIS A 83 9.86 1.15 -0.86
C HIS A 83 9.01 0.23 0.00
N ALA A 84 9.56 -0.92 0.35
CA ALA A 84 8.94 -1.86 1.26
C ALA A 84 9.90 -2.16 2.42
N THR A 85 9.38 -2.18 3.64
CA THR A 85 10.19 -2.42 4.84
C THR A 85 9.39 -3.26 5.83
N THR A 86 9.97 -4.40 6.21
CA THR A 86 9.49 -5.24 7.30
C THR A 86 10.69 -5.86 8.02
N PRO A 87 10.65 -5.98 9.36
CA PRO A 87 11.72 -6.61 10.14
C PRO A 87 11.60 -8.14 10.24
N ASN A 88 10.47 -8.72 9.85
CA ASN A 88 10.15 -10.15 10.06
C ASN A 88 10.02 -10.89 8.71
N GLU A 89 9.13 -11.89 8.60
CA GLU A 89 8.91 -12.60 7.33
C GLU A 89 8.32 -11.63 6.30
N PHE A 90 8.95 -11.60 5.11
CA PHE A 90 8.60 -10.63 4.09
C PHE A 90 8.55 -11.26 2.71
N GLU A 91 7.38 -11.19 2.09
CA GLU A 91 7.20 -11.43 0.66
C GLU A 91 6.94 -10.11 -0.07
N PHE A 92 7.75 -9.81 -1.08
CA PHE A 92 7.60 -8.65 -1.94
C PHE A 92 7.40 -9.08 -3.39
N LEU A 93 6.29 -8.65 -3.97
CA LEU A 93 6.00 -8.84 -5.38
C LEU A 93 5.69 -7.49 -6.02
N ALA A 94 6.56 -7.06 -6.94
CA ALA A 94 6.34 -5.87 -7.74
C ALA A 94 6.18 -6.26 -9.22
N HIS A 95 5.08 -5.80 -9.82
CA HIS A 95 4.82 -5.92 -11.25
C HIS A 95 4.78 -4.53 -11.88
N PHE A 96 5.62 -4.31 -12.89
CA PHE A 96 5.66 -3.07 -13.64
C PHE A 96 5.24 -3.40 -15.08
N GLU A 97 4.06 -2.92 -15.48
CA GLU A 97 3.67 -2.92 -16.89
C GLU A 97 4.36 -1.70 -17.52
N GLY A 98 5.10 -1.92 -18.61
CA GLY A 98 5.77 -0.88 -19.39
C GLY A 98 5.62 -1.15 -20.87
#